data_AF-A0A7C3BL16-F1
#
_entry.id   AF-A0A7C3BL16-F1
#
_cell.length_a   1.000
_cell.length_b   1.000
_cell.length_c   1.000
_cell.angle_alpha   90.00
_cell.angle_beta   90.00
_cell.angle_gamma   90.00
#
_symmetry.space_group_name_H-M   'P 1'
#
loop_
_entity.id
_entity.type
_entity.pdbx_description
1 polymer ?
#
loop_
_entity_poly.entity_id
_entity_poly.type
_entity_poly.pdbx_seq_one_letter_code
_entity_poly.pdbx_strand_id
1 'polypeptide(L)'
;MLSTLKTYSSIIKDYNIIRFERSGFSFRLRARIELINGFYLHVRETIIDGTKRKYAYHWQDSDANLLIRWDNAPDWDVQTFPHHKHLGAQDNVLSSYERTLEQVLPAIQRTIIAKEKT
;
A
#
# COMPACT_ATOMS: atom_id res chain seq x y z
N MET A 1 4.13 -3.64 11.05
CA MET A 1 4.57 -4.40 9.87
C MET A 1 4.50 -5.91 10.08
N LEU A 2 5.43 -6.59 10.78
CA LEU A 2 5.39 -8.07 10.86
C LEU A 2 4.11 -8.59 11.53
N SER A 3 3.65 -7.93 12.60
CA SER A 3 2.35 -8.19 13.22
C SER A 3 1.21 -8.03 12.20
N THR A 4 1.21 -6.90 11.48
CA THR A 4 0.26 -6.59 10.41
C THR A 4 0.22 -7.70 9.34
N LEU A 5 1.37 -8.13 8.83
CA LEU A 5 1.44 -9.20 7.83
C LEU A 5 0.89 -10.52 8.38
N LYS A 6 1.19 -10.86 9.64
CA LYS A 6 0.64 -12.07 10.30
C LYS A 6 -0.88 -11.98 10.44
N THR A 7 -1.43 -10.83 10.81
CA THR A 7 -2.88 -10.60 10.93
C THR A 7 -3.60 -10.84 9.60
N TYR A 8 -2.99 -10.49 8.47
CA TYR A 8 -3.57 -10.65 7.13
C TYR A 8 -3.00 -11.87 6.38
N SER A 9 -2.47 -12.86 7.08
CA SER A 9 -1.88 -14.07 6.47
C SER A 9 -2.87 -14.88 5.62
N SER A 10 -4.19 -14.74 5.84
CA SER A 10 -5.19 -15.42 5.01
C SER A 10 -5.29 -14.90 3.58
N ILE A 11 -4.82 -13.68 3.30
CA ILE A 11 -4.79 -13.12 1.94
C ILE A 11 -3.37 -12.91 1.39
N ILE A 12 -2.35 -13.15 2.20
CA ILE A 12 -0.94 -13.00 1.85
C ILE A 12 -0.36 -14.38 1.57
N LYS A 13 0.11 -14.59 0.34
CA LYS A 13 0.80 -15.81 -0.06
C LYS A 13 2.26 -15.78 0.35
N ASP A 14 2.94 -14.66 0.09
CA ASP A 14 4.35 -14.46 0.45
C ASP A 14 4.68 -12.96 0.56
N TYR A 15 5.83 -12.62 1.12
CA TYR A 15 6.36 -11.25 1.10
C TYR A 15 7.88 -11.21 1.06
N ASN A 16 8.41 -10.22 0.35
CA ASN A 16 9.84 -9.96 0.25
C ASN A 16 10.14 -8.53 0.73
N ILE A 17 11.08 -8.41 1.67
CA ILE A 17 11.63 -7.11 2.08
C ILE A 17 12.80 -6.78 1.16
N ILE A 18 12.58 -5.81 0.26
CA ILE A 18 13.55 -5.40 -0.76
C ILE A 18 14.59 -4.45 -0.14
N ARG A 19 14.15 -3.58 0.78
CA ARG A 19 15.03 -2.61 1.46
C ARG A 19 14.48 -2.30 2.84
N PHE A 20 15.35 -2.36 3.84
CA PHE A 20 15.06 -1.81 5.15
C PHE A 20 16.31 -1.11 5.68
N GLU A 21 16.19 0.18 5.94
CA GLU A 21 17.27 1.01 6.47
C GLU A 21 16.74 1.82 7.64
N ARG A 22 17.55 1.97 8.67
CA ARG A 22 17.22 2.78 9.84
C ARG A 22 18.46 3.53 10.31
N SER A 23 18.31 4.82 10.55
CA SER A 23 19.32 5.68 11.16
C SER A 23 18.61 6.66 12.09
N GLY A 24 18.87 6.54 13.39
CA GLY A 24 18.15 7.29 14.42
C GLY A 24 16.63 7.12 14.30
N PHE A 25 15.93 8.24 14.13
CA PHE A 25 14.46 8.30 13.94
C PHE A 25 14.03 8.23 12.46
N SER A 26 14.99 8.13 11.54
CA SER A 26 14.72 7.95 10.12
C SER A 26 14.68 6.47 9.76
N PHE A 27 13.72 6.08 8.93
CA PHE A 27 13.72 4.75 8.31
C PHE A 27 13.21 4.78 6.87
N ARG A 28 13.62 3.79 6.09
CA ARG A 28 13.12 3.51 4.76
C ARG A 28 12.80 2.04 4.63
N LEU A 29 11.58 1.74 4.21
CA LEU A 29 11.08 0.39 3.94
C LEU A 29 10.63 0.31 2.48
N ARG A 30 11.07 -0.75 1.79
CA ARG A 30 10.49 -1.22 0.53
C ARG A 30 10.22 -2.71 0.65
N ALA A 31 9.00 -3.12 0.32
CA ALA A 31 8.61 -4.52 0.32
C ALA A 31 7.67 -4.82 -0.85
N ARG A 32 7.62 -6.09 -1.27
CA ARG A 32 6.61 -6.62 -2.17
C ARG A 32 5.85 -7.70 -1.42
N ILE A 33 4.53 -7.63 -1.42
CA ILE A 33 3.64 -8.63 -0.85
C ILE A 33 2.92 -9.31 -2.00
N GLU A 34 3.01 -10.63 -2.08
CA GLU A 34 2.25 -11.46 -3.01
C GLU A 34 0.96 -11.90 -2.33
N LEU A 35 -0.16 -11.68 -3.01
CA LEU A 35 -1.49 -12.04 -2.53
C LEU A 35 -1.88 -13.42 -3.06
N ILE A 36 -2.81 -14.09 -2.37
CA ILE A 36 -3.26 -15.46 -2.72
C ILE A 36 -3.83 -15.59 -4.13
N ASN A 37 -4.32 -14.49 -4.71
CA ASN A 37 -4.86 -14.43 -6.06
C ASN A 37 -3.80 -14.10 -7.13
N GLY A 38 -2.51 -14.13 -6.79
CA GLY A 38 -1.40 -13.83 -7.71
C GLY A 38 -1.15 -12.34 -7.93
N PHE A 39 -1.87 -11.45 -7.24
CA PHE A 39 -1.68 -10.00 -7.34
C PHE A 39 -0.58 -9.53 -6.39
N TYR A 40 -0.11 -8.29 -6.59
CA TYR A 40 1.02 -7.75 -5.83
C TYR A 40 0.69 -6.42 -5.17
N LEU A 41 1.11 -6.27 -3.92
CA LEU A 41 1.16 -4.98 -3.21
C LEU A 41 2.62 -4.57 -3.02
N HIS A 42 3.04 -3.51 -3.69
CA HIS A 42 4.34 -2.88 -3.47
C HIS A 42 4.22 -1.82 -2.39
N VAL A 43 4.98 -1.98 -1.30
CA VAL A 43 4.99 -1.10 -0.14
C VAL A 43 6.23 -0.24 -0.18
N ARG A 44 6.05 1.08 -0.09
CA ARG A 44 7.12 2.05 0.15
C ARG A 44 6.73 2.91 1.34
N GLU A 45 7.58 2.93 2.37
CA GLU A 45 7.43 3.83 3.51
C GLU A 45 8.76 4.49 3.80
N THR A 46 8.73 5.77 4.16
CA THR A 46 9.90 6.50 4.62
C THR A 46 9.47 7.47 5.70
N ILE A 47 10.17 7.42 6.84
CA ILE A 47 10.12 8.45 7.87
C ILE A 47 11.48 9.13 7.90
N ILE A 48 11.49 10.46 7.91
CA ILE A 48 12.68 11.29 8.03
C ILE A 48 12.57 12.07 9.33
N ASP A 49 13.58 11.94 10.18
CA ASP A 49 13.74 12.60 11.48
C ASP A 49 12.50 12.45 12.39
N GLY A 50 11.83 11.30 12.31
CA GLY A 50 10.63 11.00 13.11
C GLY A 50 9.37 11.79 12.74
N THR A 51 9.45 12.75 11.80
CA THR A 51 8.36 13.72 11.56
C THR A 51 7.82 13.66 10.13
N LYS A 52 8.70 13.62 9.13
CA LYS A 52 8.28 13.66 7.72
C LYS A 52 8.03 12.26 7.20
N ARG A 53 6.76 11.95 6.93
CA ARG A 53 6.34 10.66 6.39
C ARG A 53 6.06 10.74 4.89
N LYS A 54 6.63 9.81 4.12
CA LYS A 54 6.27 9.54 2.72
C LYS A 54 5.87 8.07 2.61
N TYR A 55 4.82 7.79 1.85
CA TYR A 55 4.41 6.42 1.59
C TYR A 55 3.82 6.26 0.19
N ALA A 56 3.87 5.03 -0.31
CA ALA A 56 3.08 4.58 -1.45
C ALA A 56 2.79 3.08 -1.29
N TYR A 57 1.52 2.70 -1.40
CA TYR A 57 1.06 1.32 -1.44
C TYR A 57 0.45 1.08 -2.81
N HIS A 58 1.18 0.42 -3.70
CA HIS A 58 0.77 0.19 -5.08
C HIS A 58 0.26 -1.23 -5.23
N TRP A 59 -1.06 -1.38 -5.37
CA TRP A 59 -1.72 -2.64 -5.63
C TRP A 59 -1.95 -2.80 -7.13
N GLN A 60 -1.47 -3.91 -7.68
CA GLN A 60 -1.51 -4.23 -9.10
C GLN A 60 -1.84 -5.71 -9.32
N ASP A 61 -2.32 -6.03 -10.52
CA ASP A 61 -2.48 -7.42 -10.96
C ASP A 61 -1.14 -8.07 -11.37
N SER A 62 -1.21 -9.30 -11.89
CA SER A 62 -0.05 -10.06 -12.35
C SER A 62 0.63 -9.45 -13.59
N ASP A 63 -0.11 -8.68 -14.38
CA ASP A 63 0.37 -8.01 -15.60
C ASP A 63 0.88 -6.58 -15.32
N ALA A 64 0.98 -6.22 -14.03
CA ALA A 64 1.39 -4.91 -13.54
C ALA A 64 0.42 -3.76 -13.87
N ASN A 65 -0.84 -4.07 -14.18
CA ASN A 65 -1.87 -3.04 -14.29
C ASN A 65 -2.22 -2.52 -12.89
N LEU A 66 -2.28 -1.20 -12.77
CA LEU A 66 -2.64 -0.52 -11.54
C LEU A 66 -4.10 -0.85 -11.18
N LEU A 67 -4.32 -1.39 -9.98
CA LEU A 67 -5.66 -1.54 -9.42
C LEU A 67 -5.97 -0.33 -8.53
N ILE A 68 -5.18 -0.15 -7.47
CA ILE A 68 -5.27 1.01 -6.59
C ILE A 68 -3.87 1.38 -6.12
N ARG A 69 -3.54 2.68 -6.08
CA ARG A 69 -2.35 3.15 -5.36
C ARG A 69 -2.71 4.21 -4.35
N TRP A 70 -2.38 3.97 -3.09
CA TRP A 70 -2.50 4.94 -2.01
C TRP A 70 -1.15 5.60 -1.77
N ASP A 71 -1.05 6.92 -1.92
CA ASP A 71 0.19 7.63 -1.63
C ASP A 71 -0.08 9.06 -1.10
N ASN A 72 0.99 9.79 -0.80
CA ASN A 72 0.92 11.15 -0.27
C ASN A 72 1.84 12.14 -0.99
N ALA A 73 2.09 11.91 -2.29
CA ALA A 73 2.76 12.91 -3.09
C ALA A 73 1.90 14.19 -3.15
N PRO A 74 2.46 15.39 -2.93
CA PRO A 74 1.72 16.65 -2.84
C PRO A 74 1.36 17.21 -4.23
N ASP A 75 0.82 16.36 -5.11
CA ASP A 75 0.65 16.66 -6.54
C ASP A 75 -0.82 16.95 -6.92
N TRP A 76 -1.78 16.69 -6.03
CA TRP A 76 -3.21 16.66 -6.34
C TRP A 76 -4.05 17.43 -5.34
N ASP A 77 -5.01 18.22 -5.83
CA ASP A 77 -5.99 18.90 -4.97
C ASP A 77 -7.15 17.96 -4.64
N VAL A 78 -7.16 17.44 -3.41
CA VAL A 78 -8.20 16.54 -2.89
C VAL A 78 -8.54 16.92 -1.44
N GLN A 79 -9.74 16.59 -0.99
CA GLN A 79 -10.21 16.88 0.37
C GLN A 79 -9.23 16.37 1.46
N THR A 80 -8.55 15.26 1.20
CA THR A 80 -7.62 14.62 2.14
C THR A 80 -6.16 15.00 1.91
N PHE A 81 -5.88 16.11 1.21
CA PHE A 81 -4.52 16.54 0.85
C PHE A 81 -3.51 16.40 2.02
N PRO A 82 -2.31 15.85 1.79
CA PRO A 82 -1.78 15.34 0.51
C PRO A 82 -2.19 13.89 0.21
N HIS A 83 -3.01 13.27 1.05
CA HIS A 83 -3.37 11.86 0.95
C HIS A 83 -4.40 11.65 -0.15
N HIS A 84 -4.10 10.75 -1.07
CA HIS A 84 -5.00 10.41 -2.16
C HIS A 84 -4.82 8.95 -2.56
N LYS A 85 -5.70 8.48 -3.44
CA LYS A 85 -5.53 7.21 -4.13
C LYS A 85 -5.81 7.33 -5.62
N HIS A 86 -5.03 6.60 -6.40
CA HIS A 86 -5.25 6.37 -7.82
C HIS A 86 -6.08 5.11 -8.01
N LEU A 87 -7.11 5.12 -8.84
CA LEU A 87 -8.00 3.97 -9.08
C LEU A 87 -7.97 3.55 -10.55
N GLY A 88 -7.38 2.39 -10.85
CA GLY A 88 -7.29 1.84 -12.21
C GLY A 88 -6.32 2.57 -13.16
N ALA A 89 -6.11 3.88 -12.95
CA ALA A 89 -5.27 4.73 -13.77
C ALA A 89 -4.57 5.81 -12.93
N GLN A 90 -3.45 6.33 -13.44
CA GLN A 90 -2.62 7.33 -12.76
C GLN A 90 -3.30 8.69 -12.61
N ASP A 91 -4.21 9.04 -13.50
CA ASP A 91 -4.94 10.32 -13.54
C ASP A 91 -6.33 10.23 -12.87
N ASN A 92 -6.82 9.03 -12.57
CA ASN A 92 -8.05 8.84 -11.81
C ASN A 92 -7.80 8.93 -10.30
N VAL A 93 -7.77 10.16 -9.79
CA VAL A 93 -7.38 10.49 -8.41
C VAL A 93 -8.59 10.76 -7.52
N LEU A 94 -8.62 10.13 -6.35
CA LEU A 94 -9.69 10.25 -5.35
C LEU A 94 -9.13 10.53 -3.95
N SER A 95 -9.93 11.18 -3.11
CA SER A 95 -9.65 11.32 -1.68
C SER A 95 -9.47 9.96 -1.00
N SER A 96 -8.59 9.90 -0.01
CA SER A 96 -8.24 8.66 0.69
C SER A 96 -7.94 8.89 2.17
N TYR A 97 -8.46 8.00 3.00
CA TYR A 97 -8.21 7.97 4.45
C TYR A 97 -7.29 6.82 4.86
N GLU A 98 -7.08 5.85 3.98
CA GLU A 98 -6.11 4.79 4.13
C GLU A 98 -4.70 5.35 3.89
N ARG A 99 -3.92 5.42 4.97
CA ARG A 99 -2.60 6.04 5.05
C ARG A 99 -1.54 5.06 5.52
N THR A 100 -1.93 3.91 6.08
CA THR A 100 -1.00 2.89 6.60
C THR A 100 -1.25 1.52 5.98
N LEU A 101 -0.27 0.62 6.08
CA LEU A 101 -0.43 -0.76 5.63
C LEU A 101 -1.58 -1.47 6.36
N GLU A 102 -1.77 -1.17 7.65
CA GLU A 102 -2.87 -1.66 8.50
C GLU A 102 -4.25 -1.21 8.00
N GLN A 103 -4.33 -0.09 7.27
CA GLN A 103 -5.58 0.41 6.68
C GLN A 103 -5.78 -0.10 5.25
N VAL A 104 -4.70 -0.27 4.50
CA VAL A 104 -4.72 -0.74 3.10
C VAL A 104 -5.04 -2.23 2.99
N LEU A 105 -4.43 -3.09 3.81
CA LEU A 105 -4.68 -4.54 3.75
C LEU A 105 -6.16 -4.93 3.98
N PRO A 106 -6.92 -4.32 4.92
CA PRO A 106 -8.35 -4.53 5.00
C PRO A 106 -9.11 -4.17 3.72
N ALA A 107 -8.72 -3.10 3.02
CA ALA A 107 -9.38 -2.70 1.77
C ALA A 107 -9.16 -3.77 0.69
N ILE A 108 -7.93 -4.28 0.56
CA ILE A 108 -7.59 -5.36 -0.37
C ILE A 108 -8.32 -6.65 0.00
N GLN A 109 -8.33 -7.02 1.27
CA GLN A 109 -9.01 -8.23 1.76
C GLN A 109 -10.49 -8.23 1.38
N ARG A 110 -11.19 -7.11 1.58
CA ARG A 110 -12.61 -6.98 1.21
C ARG A 110 -12.82 -7.21 -0.29
N THR A 111 -11.94 -6.69 -1.14
CA THR A 111 -12.04 -6.88 -2.59
C THR A 111 -11.76 -8.31 -3.02
N ILE A 112 -10.78 -8.99 -2.41
CA ILE A 112 -10.48 -10.40 -2.71
C ILE A 112 -11.67 -11.29 -2.32
N ILE A 113 -12.17 -11.15 -1.09
CA ILE A 113 -13.30 -11.96 -0.59
C ILE A 113 -14.58 -11.72 -1.39
N ALA A 114 -14.83 -10.49 -1.84
CA ALA A 114 -16.00 -10.19 -2.66
C ALA A 114 -15.98 -10.94 -4.00
N LYS A 115 -14.79 -11.10 -4.61
CA LYS A 115 -14.63 -11.81 -5.88
C LYS A 115 -14.72 -13.34 -5.76
N GLU A 116 -14.40 -13.92 -4.60
CA GLU A 116 -14.57 -15.37 -4.38
C GLU A 116 -16.04 -15.81 -4.24
N LYS A 117 -16.95 -14.87 -3.98
CA LYS A 117 -18.39 -15.15 -3.80
C LYS A 117 -19.22 -14.97 -5.08
N THR A 118 -18.59 -14.66 -6.21
CA THR A 118 -19.24 -14.41 -7.50
C THR A 118 -18.79 -15.45 -8.50
#